data_AF-F5VT76-F1
#
_entry.id   AF-F5VT76-F1
#
_cell.length_a   1.000
_cell.length_b   1.000
_cell.length_c   1.000
_cell.angle_alpha   90.00
_cell.angle_beta   90.00
_cell.angle_gamma   90.00
#
_symmetry.space_group_name_H-M   'P 1'
#
loop_
_entity.id
_entity.type
_entity.pdbx_description
1 polymer ?
#
loop_
_entity_poly.entity_id
_entity_poly.type
_entity_poly.pdbx_seq_one_letter_code
_entity_poly.pdbx_strand_id
1 'polypeptide(L)'
;MLKKWQLKDVILLAFLSIFFGGVFVGSGYLFDILTLILAPLGLQAFANEILFGLWCMAAPIAAIFVPRVGSATIGEVLAALAEVLYGSQFGLGALLSGLVQGLGSEFGFLVTKNRYESWLSLTANSIGITLFSFVYEYIKLGYYAFSLPFVLSLLVVRFISVFFFCTILVRAIVKLYHQFAAGGKA
;
A
#
# COMPACT_ATOMS: atom_id res chain seq x y z
N MET A 1 -25.04 4.74 -6.67
CA MET A 1 -25.54 3.87 -5.58
C MET A 1 -24.36 3.13 -4.99
N LEU A 2 -24.09 3.29 -3.68
CA LEU A 2 -23.09 2.48 -2.98
C LEU A 2 -23.56 1.02 -2.99
N LYS A 3 -22.75 0.10 -3.51
CA LYS A 3 -23.14 -1.32 -3.54
C LYS A 3 -23.10 -1.88 -2.11
N LYS A 4 -24.16 -2.55 -1.65
CA LYS A 4 -24.27 -3.15 -0.30
C LYS A 4 -23.31 -4.34 -0.10
N TRP A 5 -22.45 -4.28 0.92
CA TRP A 5 -21.53 -5.36 1.27
C TRP A 5 -22.23 -6.71 1.36
N GLN A 6 -21.60 -7.74 0.80
CA GLN A 6 -22.05 -9.12 0.89
C GLN A 6 -21.03 -9.96 1.66
N LEU A 7 -21.47 -11.08 2.24
CA LEU A 7 -20.58 -11.97 2.98
C LEU A 7 -19.36 -12.42 2.16
N LYS A 8 -19.56 -12.74 0.87
CA LYS A 8 -18.47 -13.10 -0.05
C LYS A 8 -17.42 -12.00 -0.20
N ASP A 9 -17.82 -10.73 -0.12
CA ASP A 9 -16.92 -9.58 -0.26
C ASP A 9 -15.99 -9.52 0.95
N VAL A 10 -16.55 -9.72 2.15
CA VAL A 10 -15.80 -9.74 3.42
C VAL A 10 -14.82 -10.91 3.46
N ILE A 11 -15.28 -12.09 3.03
CA ILE A 11 -14.44 -13.29 2.99
C ILE A 11 -13.27 -13.10 2.01
N LEU A 12 -13.54 -12.61 0.79
CA LEU A 12 -12.51 -12.36 -0.21
C LEU A 12 -11.50 -11.31 0.29
N LEU A 13 -11.98 -10.24 0.92
CA LEU A 13 -11.14 -9.21 1.50
C LEU A 13 -10.20 -9.80 2.56
N ALA A 14 -10.71 -10.61 3.48
CA ALA A 14 -9.91 -11.26 4.52
C ALA A 14 -8.82 -12.16 3.91
N PHE A 15 -9.14 -12.96 2.90
CA PHE A 15 -8.15 -13.80 2.21
C PHE A 15 -7.04 -12.98 1.54
N LEU A 16 -7.40 -11.92 0.82
CA LEU A 16 -6.42 -11.02 0.20
C LEU A 16 -5.52 -10.38 1.26
N SER A 17 -6.11 -9.88 2.35
CA SER A 17 -5.37 -9.24 3.44
C SER A 17 -4.40 -10.18 4.13
N ILE A 18 -4.78 -11.42 4.41
CA ILE A 18 -3.88 -12.43 5.00
C ILE A 18 -2.68 -12.68 4.08
N PHE A 19 -2.91 -12.81 2.78
CA PHE A 19 -1.82 -12.97 1.81
C PHE A 19 -0.87 -11.77 1.80
N PHE A 20 -1.41 -10.54 1.74
CA PHE A 20 -0.58 -9.33 1.77
C PHE A 20 0.10 -9.08 3.11
N GLY A 21 -0.47 -9.51 4.24
CA GLY A 21 0.23 -9.49 5.53
C GLY A 21 1.53 -10.29 5.50
N GLY A 22 1.57 -11.40 4.77
CA GLY A 22 2.80 -12.15 4.52
C GLY A 22 3.79 -11.38 3.65
N VAL A 23 3.30 -10.69 2.62
CA VAL A 23 4.13 -9.80 1.78
C VAL A 23 4.72 -8.66 2.61
N PHE A 24 3.96 -8.10 3.55
CA PHE A 24 4.40 -7.00 4.41
C PHE A 24 5.54 -7.44 5.34
N VAL A 25 5.42 -8.63 5.96
CA VAL A 25 6.52 -9.21 6.74
C VAL A 25 7.75 -9.46 5.88
N GLY A 26 7.57 -10.03 4.68
CA GLY A 26 8.68 -10.22 3.73
C GLY A 26 9.36 -8.90 3.34
N SER A 27 8.58 -7.85 3.18
CA SER A 27 9.06 -6.49 2.92
C SER A 27 9.82 -5.92 4.12
N GLY A 28 9.40 -6.27 5.33
CA GLY A 28 10.12 -5.99 6.57
C GLY A 28 11.55 -6.53 6.56
N TYR A 29 11.75 -7.79 6.16
CA TYR A 29 13.11 -8.35 6.06
C TYR A 29 13.95 -7.67 4.96
N LEU A 30 13.34 -7.35 3.83
CA LEU A 30 14.01 -6.60 2.76
C LEU A 30 14.43 -5.20 3.24
N PHE A 31 13.60 -4.57 4.05
CA PHE A 31 13.88 -3.28 4.66
C PHE A 31 15.08 -3.34 5.60
N ASP A 32 15.18 -4.35 6.46
CA ASP A 32 16.32 -4.49 7.36
C ASP A 32 17.63 -4.65 6.57
N ILE A 33 17.63 -5.51 5.54
CA ILE A 33 18.78 -5.73 4.66
C ILE A 33 19.17 -4.42 3.95
N LEU A 34 18.20 -3.73 3.35
CA LEU A 34 18.47 -2.49 2.61
C LEU A 34 18.97 -1.38 3.55
N THR A 35 18.42 -1.30 4.76
CA THR A 35 18.85 -0.35 5.79
C THR A 35 20.32 -0.58 6.16
N LEU A 36 20.73 -1.85 6.34
CA LEU A 36 22.13 -2.19 6.63
C LEU A 36 23.07 -1.81 5.48
N ILE A 37 22.66 -2.02 4.23
CA ILE A 37 23.45 -1.65 3.04
C ILE A 37 23.61 -0.13 2.93
N LEU A 38 22.57 0.64 3.24
CA LEU A 38 22.57 2.10 3.14
C LEU A 38 23.16 2.80 4.38
N ALA A 39 23.34 2.07 5.48
CA ALA A 39 23.86 2.62 6.73
C ALA A 39 25.24 3.29 6.62
N PRO A 40 26.25 2.70 5.95
CA PRO A 40 27.57 3.33 5.79
C PRO A 40 27.54 4.63 4.98
N LEU A 41 26.50 4.84 4.17
CA LEU A 41 26.32 6.02 3.32
C LEU A 41 25.46 7.11 4.00
N GLY A 42 24.92 6.85 5.19
CA GLY A 42 23.98 7.75 5.87
C GLY A 42 22.61 7.85 5.17
N LEU A 43 22.27 6.91 4.28
CA LEU A 43 21.06 6.93 3.45
C LEU A 43 19.95 6.01 3.98
N GLN A 44 20.00 5.64 5.26
CA GLN A 44 19.07 4.67 5.89
C GLN A 44 17.60 5.07 5.72
N ALA A 45 17.29 6.36 5.80
CA ALA A 45 15.94 6.87 5.62
C ALA A 45 15.34 6.49 4.25
N PHE A 46 16.17 6.37 3.20
CA PHE A 46 15.70 5.96 1.88
C PHE A 46 15.29 4.50 1.80
N ALA A 47 15.75 3.62 2.70
CA ALA A 47 15.36 2.21 2.69
C ALA A 47 13.84 2.05 2.83
N ASN A 48 13.25 2.81 3.77
CA ASN A 48 11.80 2.86 3.98
C ASN A 48 11.09 3.37 2.72
N GLU A 49 11.57 4.47 2.14
CA GLU A 49 10.93 5.13 1.00
C GLU A 49 10.99 4.29 -0.28
N ILE A 50 12.08 3.57 -0.52
CA ILE A 50 12.27 2.71 -1.70
C ILE A 50 11.31 1.52 -1.67
N LEU A 51 11.11 0.92 -0.50
CA LEU A 51 10.25 -0.27 -0.34
C LEU A 51 8.81 0.07 0.03
N PHE A 52 8.51 1.34 0.28
CA PHE A 52 7.24 1.80 0.85
C PHE A 52 6.01 1.23 0.13
N GLY A 53 6.05 1.20 -1.21
CA GLY A 53 4.94 0.72 -2.01
C GLY A 53 4.55 -0.74 -1.78
N LEU A 54 5.45 -1.58 -1.25
CA LEU A 54 5.16 -2.99 -0.94
C LEU A 54 4.13 -3.13 0.19
N TRP A 55 4.25 -2.30 1.24
CA TRP A 55 3.27 -2.26 2.33
C TRP A 55 1.95 -1.59 1.94
N CYS A 56 1.85 -1.07 0.72
CA CYS A 56 0.67 -0.36 0.25
C CYS A 56 -0.15 -1.10 -0.80
N MET A 57 0.28 -2.30 -1.19
CA MET A 57 -0.33 -3.04 -2.30
C MET A 57 -1.69 -3.65 -1.96
N ALA A 58 -1.98 -3.91 -0.68
CA ALA A 58 -3.20 -4.58 -0.30
C ALA A 58 -4.42 -3.68 -0.56
N ALA A 59 -4.31 -2.38 -0.29
CA ALA A 59 -5.38 -1.40 -0.50
C ALA A 59 -5.93 -1.35 -1.95
N PRO A 60 -5.12 -1.07 -3.00
CA PRO A 60 -5.63 -1.02 -4.37
C PRO A 60 -6.10 -2.39 -4.88
N ILE A 61 -5.46 -3.50 -4.46
CA ILE A 61 -5.91 -4.85 -4.84
C ILE A 61 -7.28 -5.15 -4.22
N ALA A 62 -7.45 -4.89 -2.91
CA ALA A 62 -8.73 -5.02 -2.24
C ALA A 62 -9.82 -4.21 -2.93
N ALA A 63 -9.51 -2.97 -3.34
CA ALA A 63 -10.46 -2.10 -4.03
C ALA A 63 -10.86 -2.59 -5.43
N ILE A 64 -9.95 -3.22 -6.17
CA ILE A 64 -10.25 -3.77 -7.50
C ILE A 64 -11.11 -5.02 -7.39
N PHE A 65 -10.72 -5.98 -6.54
CA PHE A 65 -11.42 -7.26 -6.42
C PHE A 65 -12.72 -7.16 -5.60
N VAL A 66 -12.78 -6.22 -4.66
CA VAL A 66 -13.98 -5.91 -3.85
C VAL A 66 -14.34 -4.44 -4.09
N PRO A 67 -15.00 -4.08 -5.21
CA PRO A 67 -15.20 -2.68 -5.62
C PRO A 67 -16.28 -1.96 -4.81
N ARG A 68 -16.00 -1.73 -3.53
CA ARG A 68 -16.88 -1.17 -2.50
C ARG A 68 -16.16 -0.04 -1.78
N VAL A 69 -16.89 1.03 -1.42
CA VAL A 69 -16.28 2.08 -0.61
C VAL A 69 -15.87 1.51 0.75
N GLY A 70 -14.63 1.78 1.12
CA GLY A 70 -13.96 1.30 2.33
C GLY A 70 -13.19 0.00 2.15
N SER A 71 -13.27 -0.66 0.98
CA SER A 71 -12.51 -1.89 0.76
C SER A 71 -11.01 -1.68 0.77
N ALA A 72 -10.53 -0.53 0.27
CA ALA A 72 -9.10 -0.25 0.23
C ALA A 72 -8.57 -0.08 1.65
N THR A 73 -9.27 0.75 2.46
CA THR A 73 -8.89 0.97 3.85
C THR A 73 -8.98 -0.29 4.70
N ILE A 74 -10.09 -1.03 4.63
CA ILE A 74 -10.26 -2.25 5.44
C ILE A 74 -9.27 -3.32 5.00
N GLY A 75 -9.05 -3.48 3.69
CA GLY A 75 -8.10 -4.45 3.14
C GLY A 75 -6.68 -4.20 3.65
N GLU A 76 -6.23 -2.95 3.65
CA GLU A 76 -4.92 -2.56 4.17
C GLU A 76 -4.80 -2.78 5.68
N VAL A 77 -5.79 -2.35 6.46
CA VAL A 77 -5.77 -2.51 7.92
C VAL A 77 -5.74 -3.98 8.31
N LEU A 78 -6.51 -4.83 7.61
CA LEU A 78 -6.48 -6.28 7.84
C LEU A 78 -5.14 -6.90 7.40
N ALA A 79 -4.49 -6.37 6.36
CA ALA A 79 -3.16 -6.83 5.95
C ALA A 79 -2.10 -6.45 6.99
N ALA A 80 -2.14 -5.22 7.51
CA ALA A 80 -1.32 -4.78 8.62
C ALA A 80 -1.60 -5.58 9.90
N LEU A 81 -2.86 -5.97 10.15
CA LEU A 81 -3.19 -6.85 11.28
C LEU A 81 -2.54 -8.23 11.10
N ALA A 82 -2.65 -8.82 9.91
CA ALA A 82 -2.01 -10.08 9.60
C ALA A 82 -0.48 -9.99 9.75
N GLU A 83 0.14 -8.90 9.29
CA GLU A 83 1.56 -8.61 9.51
C GLU A 83 1.92 -8.61 11.00
N VAL A 84 1.13 -7.94 11.85
CA VAL A 84 1.35 -7.94 13.31
C VAL A 84 1.25 -9.35 13.89
N LEU A 85 0.25 -10.12 13.47
CA LEU A 85 0.04 -11.49 13.95
C LEU A 85 1.14 -12.46 13.51
N TYR A 86 1.77 -12.19 12.36
CA TYR A 86 2.92 -12.92 11.87
C TYR A 86 4.23 -12.54 12.56
N GLY A 87 4.22 -11.52 13.42
CA GLY A 87 5.35 -11.13 14.25
C GLY A 87 6.31 -10.15 13.57
N SER A 88 5.78 -9.11 12.90
CA SER A 88 6.64 -8.08 12.31
C SER A 88 7.35 -7.20 13.35
N GLN A 89 8.53 -6.71 12.99
CA GLN A 89 9.33 -5.80 13.83
C GLN A 89 8.66 -4.44 14.08
N PHE A 90 7.67 -4.06 13.27
CA PHE A 90 6.96 -2.78 13.42
C PHE A 90 5.85 -2.83 14.48
N GLY A 91 5.47 -4.03 14.93
CA GLY A 91 4.46 -4.24 15.98
C GLY A 91 3.14 -3.52 15.70
N LEU A 92 2.41 -3.14 16.77
CA LEU A 92 1.12 -2.46 16.64
C LEU A 92 1.19 -1.12 15.88
N GLY A 93 2.37 -0.53 15.72
CA GLY A 93 2.57 0.66 14.88
C GLY A 93 2.22 0.43 13.41
N ALA A 94 2.33 -0.81 12.92
CA ALA A 94 1.95 -1.19 11.57
C ALA A 94 0.44 -1.01 11.32
N LEU A 95 -0.41 -1.26 12.31
CA LEU A 95 -1.87 -1.06 12.18
C LEU A 95 -2.24 0.40 11.93
N LEU A 96 -1.59 1.32 12.65
CA LEU A 96 -1.80 2.75 12.45
C LEU A 96 -1.27 3.20 11.09
N SER A 97 -0.10 2.71 10.67
CA SER A 97 0.42 2.95 9.33
C SER A 97 -0.54 2.45 8.24
N GLY A 98 -1.02 1.21 8.36
CA GLY A 98 -1.97 0.62 7.41
C GLY A 98 -3.31 1.35 7.37
N LEU A 99 -3.79 1.88 8.50
CA LEU A 99 -4.98 2.75 8.51
C LEU A 99 -4.76 4.01 7.67
N VAL A 100 -3.65 4.71 7.88
CA VAL A 100 -3.34 5.95 7.17
C VAL A 100 -3.12 5.70 5.66
N GLN A 101 -2.37 4.65 5.32
CA GLN A 101 -2.12 4.23 3.94
C GLN A 101 -3.43 3.85 3.24
N GLY A 102 -4.26 3.03 3.90
CA GLY A 102 -5.56 2.62 3.41
C GLY A 102 -6.55 3.78 3.24
N LEU A 103 -6.52 4.79 4.12
CA LEU A 103 -7.31 6.02 3.95
C LEU A 103 -6.83 6.85 2.75
N GLY A 104 -5.50 6.97 2.57
CA GLY A 104 -4.93 7.64 1.41
C GLY A 104 -5.30 6.97 0.09
N SER A 105 -5.27 5.63 0.07
CA SER A 105 -5.71 4.81 -1.06
C SER A 105 -7.18 5.06 -1.40
N GLU A 106 -8.07 4.92 -0.41
CA GLU A 106 -9.51 5.10 -0.58
C GLU A 106 -9.84 6.52 -1.05
N PHE A 107 -9.16 7.55 -0.51
CA PHE A 107 -9.31 8.93 -0.97
C PHE A 107 -9.02 9.07 -2.47
N GLY A 108 -7.92 8.46 -2.96
CA GLY A 108 -7.59 8.47 -4.39
C GLY A 108 -8.65 7.80 -5.27
N PHE A 109 -9.26 6.70 -4.81
CA PHE A 109 -10.38 6.05 -5.50
C PHE A 109 -11.64 6.93 -5.50
N LEU A 110 -11.97 7.55 -4.37
CA LEU A 110 -13.14 8.42 -4.24
C LEU A 110 -13.08 9.63 -5.18
N VAL A 111 -11.92 10.30 -5.28
CA VAL A 111 -11.72 11.46 -6.16
C VAL A 111 -11.94 11.11 -7.64
N THR A 112 -11.65 9.86 -8.04
CA THR A 112 -11.83 9.39 -9.42
C THR A 112 -13.16 8.67 -9.66
N LYS A 113 -14.11 8.82 -8.74
CA LYS A 113 -15.46 8.22 -8.80
C LYS A 113 -15.42 6.68 -8.80
N ASN A 114 -14.48 6.08 -8.03
CA ASN A 114 -14.37 4.64 -7.83
C ASN A 114 -14.15 3.84 -9.12
N ARG A 115 -13.35 4.38 -10.05
CA ARG A 115 -12.96 3.70 -11.29
C ARG A 115 -11.72 2.84 -11.05
N TYR A 116 -11.86 1.84 -10.17
CA TYR A 116 -10.76 1.12 -9.50
C TYR A 116 -9.62 0.63 -10.40
N GLU A 117 -9.90 0.22 -11.66
CA GLU A 117 -8.87 -0.30 -12.58
C GLU A 117 -8.29 0.75 -13.57
N SER A 118 -8.87 1.96 -13.60
CA SER A 118 -8.42 2.99 -14.55
C SER A 118 -7.03 3.53 -14.17
N TRP A 119 -6.22 3.89 -15.18
CA TRP A 119 -4.92 4.54 -14.96
C TRP A 119 -5.05 5.77 -14.07
N LEU A 120 -6.07 6.59 -14.32
CA LEU A 120 -6.34 7.79 -13.53
C LEU A 120 -6.57 7.45 -12.05
N SER A 121 -7.37 6.41 -11.77
CA SER A 121 -7.71 6.01 -10.41
C SER A 121 -6.53 5.42 -9.66
N LEU A 122 -5.72 4.58 -10.30
CA LEU A 122 -4.54 3.99 -9.67
C LEU A 122 -3.44 5.04 -9.43
N THR A 123 -3.28 6.00 -10.34
CA THR A 123 -2.40 7.15 -10.12
C THR A 123 -2.89 8.01 -8.96
N ALA A 124 -4.19 8.32 -8.90
CA ALA A 124 -4.78 9.09 -7.80
C ALA A 124 -4.68 8.36 -6.45
N ASN A 125 -4.87 7.03 -6.45
CA ASN A 125 -4.60 6.15 -5.31
C ASN A 125 -3.15 6.30 -4.83
N SER A 126 -2.18 6.18 -5.73
CA SER A 126 -0.77 6.28 -5.37
C SER A 126 -0.41 7.65 -4.80
N ILE A 127 -0.95 8.74 -5.38
CA ILE A 127 -0.81 10.09 -4.83
C ILE A 127 -1.42 10.17 -3.43
N GLY A 128 -2.63 9.64 -3.24
CA GLY A 128 -3.33 9.68 -1.95
C GLY A 128 -2.57 8.91 -0.86
N ILE A 129 -2.12 7.69 -1.15
CA ILE A 129 -1.26 6.88 -0.26
C ILE A 129 -0.01 7.67 0.11
N THR A 130 0.71 8.22 -0.88
CA THR A 130 1.94 8.97 -0.65
C THR A 130 1.68 10.17 0.27
N LEU A 131 0.68 11.01 -0.01
CA LEU A 131 0.44 12.21 0.79
C LEU A 131 0.02 11.89 2.22
N PHE A 132 -0.93 10.98 2.42
CA PHE A 132 -1.44 10.65 3.75
C PHE A 132 -0.35 10.01 4.60
N SER A 133 0.32 9.01 4.04
CA SER A 133 1.39 8.30 4.76
C SER A 133 2.60 9.20 5.03
N PHE A 134 2.96 10.09 4.09
CA PHE A 134 4.11 10.98 4.27
C PHE A 134 3.84 12.02 5.36
N VAL A 135 2.63 12.58 5.44
CA VAL A 135 2.26 13.49 6.55
C VAL A 135 2.34 12.78 7.90
N TYR A 136 1.81 11.55 7.99
CA TYR A 136 1.88 10.77 9.22
C TYR A 136 3.33 10.45 9.61
N GLU A 137 4.14 10.01 8.65
CA GLU A 137 5.53 9.65 8.91
C GLU A 137 6.44 10.85 9.14
N TYR A 138 6.12 12.01 8.55
CA TYR A 138 6.81 13.25 8.82
C TYR A 138 6.79 13.59 10.32
N ILE A 139 5.66 13.34 10.98
CA ILE A 139 5.49 13.51 12.42
C ILE A 139 6.11 12.34 13.19
N LYS A 140 5.77 11.09 12.82
CA LYS A 140 6.21 9.87 13.53
C LYS A 140 7.73 9.68 13.53
N LEU A 141 8.39 9.94 12.39
CA LEU A 141 9.83 9.75 12.20
C LEU A 141 10.65 11.03 12.42
N GLY A 142 9.99 12.15 12.74
CA GLY A 142 10.66 13.41 13.06
C GLY A 142 11.33 14.07 11.85
N TYR A 143 10.77 13.96 10.65
CA TYR A 143 11.37 14.51 9.43
C TYR A 143 11.52 16.04 9.44
N TYR A 144 10.86 16.73 10.37
CA TYR A 144 11.07 18.16 10.64
C TYR A 144 12.49 18.52 11.06
N ALA A 145 13.28 17.55 11.53
CA ALA A 145 14.69 17.75 11.89
C ALA A 145 15.63 17.74 10.67
N PHE A 146 15.18 17.27 9.51
CA PHE A 146 15.99 17.23 8.29
C PHE A 146 15.85 18.50 7.45
N SER A 147 16.82 18.72 6.57
CA SER A 147 16.76 19.83 5.61
C SER A 147 15.61 19.64 4.61
N LEU A 148 15.00 20.75 4.19
CA LEU A 148 13.89 20.71 3.23
C LEU A 148 14.20 19.93 1.94
N PRO A 149 15.39 20.10 1.29
CA PRO A 149 15.72 19.32 0.10
C PRO A 149 15.78 17.81 0.35
N PHE A 150 16.20 17.38 1.54
CA PHE A 150 16.25 15.98 1.92
C PHE A 150 14.85 15.40 2.15
N VAL A 151 13.97 16.13 2.84
CA VAL A 151 12.58 15.70 3.02
C VAL A 151 11.86 15.58 1.67
N LEU A 152 12.08 16.53 0.76
CA LEU A 152 11.49 16.49 -0.58
C LEU A 152 12.01 15.30 -1.41
N SER A 153 13.27 14.92 -1.27
CA SER A 153 13.80 13.75 -1.97
C SER A 153 13.20 12.44 -1.42
N LEU A 154 13.00 12.32 -0.11
CA LEU A 154 12.26 11.19 0.48
C LEU A 154 10.83 11.09 -0.08
N LEU A 155 10.11 12.23 -0.17
CA LEU A 155 8.76 12.27 -0.73
C LEU A 155 8.73 11.79 -2.18
N VAL A 156 9.68 12.23 -3.01
CA VAL A 156 9.79 11.81 -4.41
C VAL A 156 10.09 10.31 -4.51
N VAL A 157 11.03 9.80 -3.72
CA VAL A 157 11.35 8.37 -3.72
C VAL A 157 10.17 7.53 -3.27
N ARG A 158 9.43 7.95 -2.24
CA ARG A 158 8.18 7.30 -1.82
C ARG A 158 7.18 7.25 -2.96
N PHE A 159 6.96 8.39 -3.62
CA PHE A 159 6.00 8.46 -4.70
C PHE A 159 6.37 7.48 -5.82
N ILE A 160 7.65 7.42 -6.20
CA ILE A 160 8.14 6.47 -7.22
C ILE A 160 7.88 5.02 -6.78
N SER A 161 8.21 4.68 -5.53
CA SER A 161 7.97 3.34 -4.97
C SER A 161 6.49 2.98 -5.00
N VAL A 162 5.64 3.82 -4.40
CA VAL A 162 4.18 3.61 -4.34
C VAL A 162 3.61 3.53 -5.75
N PHE A 163 3.99 4.43 -6.66
CA PHE A 163 3.51 4.38 -8.03
C PHE A 163 3.91 3.08 -8.74
N PHE A 164 5.15 2.62 -8.57
CA PHE A 164 5.59 1.37 -9.16
C PHE A 164 4.80 0.17 -8.63
N PHE A 165 4.71 0.00 -7.31
CA PHE A 165 4.06 -1.16 -6.70
C PHE A 165 2.54 -1.08 -6.77
N CYS A 166 1.94 0.05 -6.41
CA CYS A 166 0.48 0.20 -6.28
C CYS A 166 -0.23 0.58 -7.59
N THR A 167 0.48 1.11 -8.59
CA THR A 167 -0.10 1.38 -9.92
C THR A 167 0.36 0.34 -10.93
N ILE A 168 1.66 0.23 -11.18
CA ILE A 168 2.18 -0.58 -12.30
C ILE A 168 2.03 -2.06 -12.01
N LEU A 169 2.55 -2.52 -10.87
CA LEU A 169 2.54 -3.94 -10.52
C LEU A 169 1.12 -4.45 -10.24
N VAL A 170 0.30 -3.70 -9.49
CA VAL A 170 -1.13 -4.01 -9.29
C VAL A 170 -1.86 -4.18 -10.63
N ARG A 171 -1.67 -3.26 -11.57
CA ARG A 171 -2.29 -3.36 -12.89
C ARG A 171 -1.79 -4.58 -13.67
N ALA A 172 -0.51 -4.92 -13.57
CA ALA A 172 0.06 -6.11 -14.20
C ALA A 172 -0.56 -7.39 -13.62
N ILE A 173 -0.70 -7.47 -12.29
CA ILE A 173 -1.35 -8.58 -11.58
C ILE A 173 -2.80 -8.75 -12.04
N VAL A 174 -3.56 -7.66 -12.08
CA VAL A 174 -4.98 -7.67 -12.49
C VAL A 174 -5.12 -8.08 -13.96
N LYS A 175 -4.26 -7.56 -14.84
CA LYS A 175 -4.23 -7.96 -16.26
C LYS A 175 -3.95 -9.46 -16.41
N LEU A 176 -2.98 -9.99 -15.67
CA LEU A 176 -2.64 -11.42 -15.70
C LEU A 176 -3.81 -12.28 -15.18
N TYR A 177 -4.46 -11.86 -14.09
CA TYR A 177 -5.66 -12.51 -13.57
C TYR A 177 -6.77 -12.60 -14.62
N HIS A 178 -7.05 -11.51 -15.34
CA HIS A 178 -8.07 -11.51 -16.40
C HIS A 178 -7.72 -12.43 -17.57
N GLN A 179 -6.43 -12.55 -17.93
CA GLN A 179 -5.98 -13.48 -18.97
C GLN A 179 -6.24 -14.94 -18.57
N PHE A 180 -5.90 -15.33 -17.35
CA PHE A 180 -6.17 -16.68 -16.85
C PHE A 180 -7.67 -16.96 -16.73
N ALA A 181 -8.45 -16.01 -16.23
CA ALA A 181 -9.91 -16.15 -16.12
C ALA A 181 -10.61 -16.26 -17.48
N ALA A 182 -10.04 -15.66 -18.54
CA ALA A 182 -10.52 -15.79 -19.91
C ALA A 182 -10.09 -17.11 -20.57
N GLY A 183 -8.88 -17.59 -20.29
CA GLY A 183 -8.33 -18.85 -20.82
C GLY A 183 -8.97 -20.11 -20.23
N GLY A 184 -9.52 -20.06 -19.01
CA GLY A 184 -10.25 -21.17 -18.38
C GLY A 184 -11.67 -21.41 -18.90
N LYS A 185 -12.09 -20.73 -19.98
CA LYS A 185 -13.40 -20.90 -20.63
C LYS A 185 -13.33 -21.60 -22.01
N ALA A 186 -12.19 -22.21 -22.33
CA ALA A 186 -11.98 -23.00 -23.56
C ALA A 186 -12.04 -24.49 -23.28
#